data_AF-G0U9S4-F1
#
_entry.id   AF-G0U9S4-F1
#
_cell.length_a   1.000
_cell.length_b   1.000
_cell.length_c   1.000
_cell.angle_alpha   90.00
_cell.angle_beta   90.00
_cell.angle_gamma   90.00
#
_symmetry.space_group_name_H-M   'P 1'
#
loop_
_entity.id
_entity.type
_entity.pdbx_description
1 polymer ?
#
loop_
_entity_poly.entity_id
_entity_poly.type
_entity_poly.pdbx_seq_one_letter_code
_entity_poly.pdbx_strand_id
1 'polypeptide(L)'
;AAWDRGSRDSRLRILDAFLALHSDSNINRIESDLGDASMLFFTRITAWLRLTCKLGRPLRLALASIALFIRGVRYMTCLVEVGGALTLIDALATGSLCVEDRKEVLLLLLYIANAGRVYREMMYDGDGVELLLKALHSEKEAENLDMFSCLFPVLGECWSKTFSPPIYWGMMKLILSDTATSESRFHAVRLLNVFQTSLDKRHFDSLAASGEEDQGDIPVVGLGSEVHDEAKQLLLNSLFSLLYRPEIHLRVEGSEVLALISKNVRLAGSILTRCFDTVNEDHLVIKREDDPNELKTLRRHQITFASTAVKVMLVSPGCVPRNRLMVNIVARSSGHFTLFKCLRLLESSNTGAVVDCCRVIQFLCREATLRSRNTVLGDDEDTAVRESLDKLTKHIQEVVGSTMYGVLLYEELSEGQVESIVRSVMSWHSSA
;
A
#
# COMPACT_ATOMS: atom_id res chain seq x y z
N ALA A 1 -2.97 -0.85 50.70
CA ALA A 1 -3.75 -1.66 51.66
C ALA A 1 -5.20 -1.89 51.21
N ALA A 2 -5.98 -0.84 50.92
CA ALA A 2 -7.37 -0.98 50.44
C ALA A 2 -7.48 -1.66 49.05
N TRP A 3 -6.51 -1.42 48.16
CA TRP A 3 -6.45 -2.08 46.85
C TRP A 3 -6.30 -3.61 46.95
N ASP A 4 -5.33 -4.06 47.75
CA ASP A 4 -4.94 -5.48 47.83
C ASP A 4 -6.04 -6.31 48.49
N ARG A 5 -6.67 -5.77 49.55
CA ARG A 5 -7.78 -6.41 50.27
C ARG A 5 -9.15 -6.16 49.63
N GLY A 6 -9.21 -5.30 48.61
CA GLY A 6 -10.45 -4.87 47.99
C GLY A 6 -11.02 -5.88 47.00
N SER A 7 -12.36 -5.95 46.93
CA SER A 7 -13.05 -6.61 45.82
C SER A 7 -12.82 -5.85 44.50
N ARG A 8 -13.25 -6.42 43.38
CA ARG A 8 -13.26 -5.72 42.09
C ARG A 8 -13.93 -4.35 42.19
N ASP A 9 -15.08 -4.26 42.83
CA ASP A 9 -15.84 -3.00 42.94
C ASP A 9 -15.12 -1.98 43.81
N SER A 10 -14.37 -2.43 44.82
CA SER A 10 -13.48 -1.56 45.59
C SER A 10 -12.35 -1.01 44.71
N ARG A 11 -11.74 -1.83 43.85
CA ARG A 11 -10.69 -1.38 42.93
C ARG A 11 -11.24 -0.40 41.88
N LEU A 12 -12.40 -0.69 41.31
CA LEU A 12 -13.07 0.22 40.37
C LEU A 12 -13.40 1.57 41.02
N ARG A 13 -13.94 1.59 42.24
CA ARG A 13 -14.18 2.85 42.99
C ARG A 13 -12.90 3.62 43.29
N ILE A 14 -11.80 2.93 43.60
CA ILE A 14 -10.49 3.58 43.79
C ILE A 14 -10.02 4.23 42.49
N LEU A 15 -10.14 3.56 41.35
CA LEU A 15 -9.75 4.14 40.05
C LEU A 15 -10.66 5.29 39.63
N ASP A 16 -11.96 5.16 39.85
CA ASP A 16 -12.92 6.22 39.55
C ASP A 16 -12.63 7.49 40.36
N ALA A 17 -12.39 7.34 41.67
CA ALA A 17 -11.97 8.45 42.52
C ALA A 17 -10.61 9.05 42.11
N PHE A 18 -9.66 8.20 41.71
CA PHE A 18 -8.36 8.63 41.21
C PHE A 18 -8.50 9.47 39.94
N LEU A 19 -9.30 9.01 38.97
CA LEU A 19 -9.55 9.73 37.72
C LEU A 19 -10.29 11.05 37.96
N ALA A 20 -11.28 11.06 38.85
CA ALA A 20 -12.02 12.27 39.21
C ALA A 20 -11.12 13.34 39.85
N LEU A 21 -10.09 12.93 40.60
CA LEU A 21 -9.14 13.85 41.23
C LEU A 21 -8.06 14.36 40.26
N HIS A 22 -7.69 13.55 39.26
CA HIS A 22 -6.46 13.75 38.48
C HIS A 22 -6.64 13.84 36.95
N SER A 23 -7.85 13.86 36.41
CA SER A 23 -8.10 13.96 34.95
C SER A 23 -7.30 15.08 34.27
N ASP A 24 -7.26 16.24 34.92
CA ASP A 24 -6.58 17.45 34.44
C ASP A 24 -5.22 17.69 35.11
N SER A 25 -4.75 16.74 35.92
CA SER A 25 -3.46 16.84 36.60
C SER A 25 -2.29 16.42 35.68
N ASN A 26 -1.14 17.05 35.90
CA ASN A 26 0.13 16.53 35.39
C ASN A 26 0.71 15.47 36.34
N ILE A 27 1.75 14.76 35.89
CA ILE A 27 2.34 13.67 36.67
C ILE A 27 2.94 14.13 38.00
N ASN A 28 3.52 15.33 38.07
CA ASN A 28 4.12 15.87 39.28
C ASN A 28 3.07 16.03 40.40
N ARG A 29 1.85 16.45 40.06
CA ARG A 29 0.75 16.55 41.03
C ARG A 29 0.30 15.18 41.52
N ILE A 30 0.18 14.21 40.62
CA ILE A 30 -0.15 12.81 40.98
C ILE A 30 0.91 12.25 41.94
N GLU A 31 2.19 12.49 41.67
CA GLU A 31 3.29 12.05 42.53
C GLU A 31 3.30 12.76 43.88
N SER A 32 2.99 14.07 43.91
CA SER A 32 2.87 14.83 45.16
C SER A 32 1.75 14.29 46.05
N ASP A 33 0.60 13.95 45.47
CA ASP A 33 -0.57 13.50 46.24
C ASP A 33 -0.42 12.03 46.70
N LEU A 34 0.24 11.18 45.91
CA LEU A 34 0.46 9.76 46.24
C LEU A 34 1.75 9.51 47.03
N GLY A 35 2.71 10.43 46.99
CA GLY A 35 4.03 10.29 47.59
C GLY A 35 4.74 8.99 47.15
N ASP A 36 5.36 8.30 48.10
CA ASP A 36 6.08 7.04 47.86
C ASP A 36 5.17 5.90 47.35
N ALA A 37 3.85 6.03 47.47
CA ALA A 37 2.91 5.02 47.02
C ALA A 37 2.59 5.11 45.52
N SER A 38 3.03 6.16 44.80
CA SER A 38 2.72 6.40 43.38
C SER A 38 3.09 5.21 42.49
N MET A 39 4.36 4.81 42.54
CA MET A 39 4.88 3.71 41.73
C MET A 39 4.23 2.37 42.10
N LEU A 40 4.00 2.14 43.39
CA LEU A 40 3.35 0.94 43.88
C LEU A 40 1.87 0.88 43.47
N PHE A 41 1.19 2.02 43.39
CA PHE A 41 -0.17 2.09 42.89
C PHE A 41 -0.20 1.81 41.39
N PHE A 42 0.71 2.38 40.61
CA PHE A 42 0.84 2.09 39.19
C PHE A 42 1.07 0.60 38.90
N THR A 43 2.05 -0.02 39.57
CA THR A 43 2.35 -1.46 39.34
C THR A 43 1.17 -2.36 39.70
N ARG A 44 0.37 -1.98 40.71
CA ARG A 44 -0.89 -2.66 41.03
C ARG A 44 -1.93 -2.55 39.92
N ILE A 45 -2.05 -1.37 39.29
CA ILE A 45 -2.97 -1.16 38.17
C ILE A 45 -2.54 -2.00 36.96
N THR A 46 -1.25 -1.98 36.60
CA THR A 46 -0.73 -2.73 35.44
C THR A 46 -0.80 -4.24 35.66
N ALA A 47 -0.51 -4.73 36.87
CA ALA A 47 -0.71 -6.13 37.21
C ALA A 47 -2.19 -6.53 37.13
N TRP A 48 -3.09 -5.66 37.60
CA TRP A 48 -4.52 -5.92 37.52
C TRP A 48 -5.05 -5.90 36.08
N LEU A 49 -4.54 -5.00 35.22
CA LEU A 49 -4.83 -5.00 33.79
C LEU A 49 -4.48 -6.36 33.16
N ARG A 50 -3.28 -6.88 33.41
CA ARG A 50 -2.83 -8.17 32.86
C ARG A 50 -3.72 -9.35 33.26
N LEU A 51 -4.28 -9.31 34.47
CA LEU A 51 -5.21 -10.34 34.95
C LEU A 51 -6.63 -10.17 34.39
N THR A 52 -7.03 -8.96 34.01
CA THR A 52 -8.41 -8.63 33.64
C THR A 52 -8.64 -8.56 32.14
N CYS A 53 -7.61 -8.24 31.35
CA CYS A 53 -7.74 -8.04 29.90
C CYS A 53 -8.22 -9.29 29.15
N LYS A 54 -7.96 -10.49 29.68
CA LYS A 54 -8.41 -11.76 29.11
C LYS A 54 -9.82 -12.19 29.58
N LEU A 55 -10.42 -11.47 30.51
CA LEU A 55 -11.71 -11.84 31.11
C LEU A 55 -12.91 -11.18 30.42
N GLY A 56 -12.71 -10.45 29.32
CA GLY A 56 -13.77 -9.76 28.58
C GLY A 56 -14.52 -8.71 29.41
N ARG A 57 -13.86 -8.16 30.44
CA ARG A 57 -14.44 -7.16 31.33
C ARG A 57 -14.03 -5.76 30.86
N PRO A 58 -14.88 -4.74 31.03
CA PRO A 58 -14.51 -3.36 30.71
C PRO A 58 -13.24 -2.93 31.45
N LEU A 59 -12.28 -2.39 30.69
CA LEU A 59 -10.96 -1.97 31.14
C LEU A 59 -10.83 -0.45 31.25
N ARG A 60 -11.82 0.32 30.77
CA ARG A 60 -11.85 1.78 30.73
C ARG A 60 -11.15 2.48 31.90
N LEU A 61 -11.51 2.16 33.14
CA LEU A 61 -10.92 2.84 34.31
C LEU A 61 -9.42 2.51 34.49
N ALA A 62 -9.01 1.27 34.22
CA ALA A 62 -7.61 0.87 34.30
C ALA A 62 -6.78 1.50 33.17
N LEU A 63 -7.29 1.48 31.93
CA LEU A 63 -6.63 2.09 30.77
C LEU A 63 -6.49 3.61 30.95
N ALA A 64 -7.56 4.30 31.36
CA ALA A 64 -7.52 5.74 31.62
C ALA A 64 -6.55 6.09 32.76
N SER A 65 -6.50 5.27 33.82
CA SER A 65 -5.56 5.51 34.91
C SER A 65 -4.12 5.32 34.46
N ILE A 66 -3.83 4.29 33.66
CA ILE A 66 -2.52 4.07 33.05
C ILE A 66 -2.16 5.25 32.14
N ALA A 67 -3.10 5.77 31.34
CA ALA A 67 -2.90 6.91 30.45
C ALA A 67 -2.41 8.16 31.20
N LEU A 68 -2.91 8.42 32.41
CA LEU A 68 -2.43 9.53 33.25
C LEU A 68 -0.98 9.32 33.72
N PHE A 69 -0.65 8.10 34.14
CA PHE A 69 0.68 7.78 34.66
C PHE A 69 1.77 7.83 33.58
N ILE A 70 1.51 7.27 32.40
CA ILE A 70 2.53 7.17 31.33
C ILE A 70 2.90 8.52 30.70
N ARG A 71 2.22 9.61 31.07
CA ARG A 71 2.69 10.98 30.82
C ARG A 71 4.06 11.24 31.45
N GLY A 72 4.39 10.53 32.54
CA GLY A 72 5.73 10.52 33.11
C GLY A 72 6.59 9.39 32.53
N VAL A 73 7.79 9.75 32.04
CA VAL A 73 8.75 8.81 31.43
C VAL A 73 9.02 7.60 32.31
N ARG A 74 9.22 7.80 33.63
CA ARG A 74 9.45 6.71 34.60
C ARG A 74 8.37 5.63 34.59
N TYR A 75 7.10 6.03 34.50
CA TYR A 75 5.97 5.07 34.50
C TYR A 75 5.85 4.36 33.16
N MET A 76 6.09 5.07 32.07
CA MET A 76 6.11 4.48 30.73
C MET A 76 7.23 3.46 30.58
N THR A 77 8.46 3.78 31.01
CA THR A 77 9.57 2.82 31.06
C THR A 77 9.20 1.60 31.89
N CYS A 78 8.70 1.80 33.10
CA CYS A 78 8.24 0.70 33.96
C CYS A 78 7.16 -0.15 33.30
N LEU A 79 6.18 0.45 32.61
CA LEU A 79 5.12 -0.28 31.90
C LEU A 79 5.68 -1.21 30.84
N VAL A 80 6.60 -0.71 30.02
CA VAL A 80 7.11 -1.47 28.88
C VAL A 80 8.08 -2.55 29.36
N GLU A 81 8.94 -2.26 30.35
CA GLU A 81 9.87 -3.24 30.95
C GLU A 81 9.17 -4.45 31.57
N VAL A 82 7.98 -4.26 32.17
CA VAL A 82 7.20 -5.38 32.74
C VAL A 82 6.33 -6.11 31.70
N GLY A 83 6.48 -5.80 30.41
CA GLY A 83 5.72 -6.40 29.31
C GLY A 83 4.29 -5.85 29.19
N GLY A 84 4.04 -4.63 29.67
CA GLY A 84 2.73 -3.98 29.60
C GLY A 84 2.30 -3.69 28.16
N ALA A 85 3.22 -3.26 27.29
CA ALA A 85 2.93 -3.08 25.87
C ALA A 85 2.52 -4.40 25.19
N LEU A 86 3.26 -5.48 25.44
CA LEU A 86 2.91 -6.82 24.92
C LEU A 86 1.57 -7.32 25.47
N THR A 87 1.26 -7.02 26.75
CA THR A 87 -0.04 -7.37 27.35
C THR A 87 -1.20 -6.64 26.66
N LEU A 88 -1.02 -5.36 26.32
CA LEU A 88 -1.98 -4.56 25.57
C LEU A 88 -2.17 -5.10 24.14
N ILE A 89 -1.08 -5.44 23.46
CA ILE A 89 -1.09 -6.05 22.12
C ILE A 89 -1.81 -7.41 22.14
N ASP A 90 -1.47 -8.28 23.08
CA ASP A 90 -2.12 -9.59 23.24
C ASP A 90 -3.63 -9.43 23.52
N ALA A 91 -4.02 -8.45 24.34
CA ALA A 91 -5.42 -8.16 24.60
C ALA A 91 -6.19 -7.72 23.33
N LEU A 92 -5.56 -6.96 22.43
CA LEU A 92 -6.17 -6.62 21.13
C LEU A 92 -6.34 -7.85 20.22
N ALA A 93 -5.35 -8.75 20.23
CA ALA A 93 -5.27 -9.89 19.32
C ALA A 93 -6.10 -11.11 19.77
N THR A 94 -6.25 -11.30 21.08
CA THR A 94 -6.87 -12.50 21.68
C THR A 94 -7.98 -12.20 22.67
N GLY A 95 -8.09 -10.95 23.15
CA GLY A 95 -9.08 -10.55 24.13
C GLY A 95 -10.44 -10.20 23.54
N SER A 96 -11.50 -10.42 24.33
CA SER A 96 -12.87 -9.98 24.05
C SER A 96 -13.11 -8.56 24.58
N LEU A 97 -12.37 -7.60 24.05
CA LEU A 97 -12.48 -6.18 24.41
C LEU A 97 -13.68 -5.53 23.70
N CYS A 98 -14.37 -4.60 24.38
CA CYS A 98 -15.36 -3.75 23.72
C CYS A 98 -14.68 -2.71 22.81
N VAL A 99 -15.44 -2.09 21.91
CA VAL A 99 -14.92 -1.18 20.88
C VAL A 99 -14.12 -0.02 21.50
N GLU A 100 -14.62 0.55 22.58
CA GLU A 100 -14.01 1.68 23.29
C GLU A 100 -12.69 1.28 23.95
N ASP A 101 -12.65 0.12 24.62
CA ASP A 101 -11.42 -0.38 25.24
C ASP A 101 -10.37 -0.69 24.17
N ARG A 102 -10.75 -1.23 23.00
CA ARG A 102 -9.82 -1.46 21.88
C ARG A 102 -9.21 -0.15 21.39
N LYS A 103 -10.03 0.89 21.22
CA LYS A 103 -9.58 2.23 20.82
C LYS A 103 -8.59 2.81 21.82
N GLU A 104 -8.90 2.74 23.12
CA GLU A 104 -8.01 3.23 24.19
C GLU A 104 -6.68 2.45 24.23
N VAL A 105 -6.73 1.12 24.04
CA VAL A 105 -5.51 0.31 23.94
C VAL A 105 -4.66 0.75 22.74
N LEU A 106 -5.26 0.97 21.57
CA LEU A 106 -4.54 1.46 20.40
C LEU A 106 -3.93 2.84 20.61
N LEU A 107 -4.65 3.76 21.27
CA LEU A 107 -4.15 5.09 21.64
C LEU A 107 -2.95 5.01 22.58
N LEU A 108 -3.01 4.13 23.60
CA LEU A 108 -1.90 3.89 24.52
C LEU A 108 -0.68 3.34 23.80
N LEU A 109 -0.88 2.36 22.90
CA LEU A 109 0.21 1.78 22.11
C LEU A 109 0.83 2.81 21.17
N LEU A 110 0.01 3.66 20.54
CA LEU A 110 0.49 4.76 19.69
C LEU A 110 1.28 5.78 20.52
N TYR A 111 0.83 6.12 21.72
CA TYR A 111 1.55 7.00 22.63
C TYR A 111 2.92 6.42 23.02
N ILE A 112 2.97 5.12 23.38
CA ILE A 112 4.21 4.41 23.70
C ILE A 112 5.14 4.39 22.48
N ALA A 113 4.63 4.09 21.29
CA ALA A 113 5.43 4.05 20.07
C ALA A 113 6.00 5.43 19.68
N ASN A 114 5.26 6.51 19.93
CA ASN A 114 5.69 7.89 19.68
C ASN A 114 6.70 8.41 20.71
N ALA A 115 6.79 7.80 21.90
CA ALA A 115 7.71 8.24 22.94
C ALA A 115 9.20 8.04 22.60
N GLY A 116 9.52 7.19 21.62
CA GLY A 116 10.88 7.03 21.11
C GLY A 116 11.20 5.64 20.61
N ARG A 117 12.37 5.53 19.97
CA ARG A 117 12.84 4.29 19.32
C ARG A 117 12.91 3.09 20.27
N VAL A 118 13.42 3.27 21.50
CA VAL A 118 13.56 2.19 22.48
C VAL A 118 12.21 1.53 22.81
N TYR A 119 11.16 2.34 22.98
CA TYR A 119 9.83 1.84 23.25
C TYR A 119 9.22 1.09 22.06
N ARG A 120 9.49 1.57 20.84
CA ARG A 120 9.09 0.83 19.63
C ARG A 120 9.75 -0.53 19.60
N GLU A 121 11.07 -0.61 19.79
CA GLU A 121 11.80 -1.89 19.78
C GLU A 121 11.24 -2.89 20.81
N MET A 122 10.89 -2.43 22.01
CA MET A 122 10.25 -3.30 23.01
C MET A 122 8.85 -3.80 22.60
N MET A 123 8.15 -3.11 21.70
CA MET A 123 6.89 -3.62 21.11
C MET A 123 7.12 -4.70 20.04
N TYR A 124 8.34 -4.77 19.49
CA TYR A 124 8.75 -5.85 18.57
C TYR A 124 9.22 -7.10 19.31
N ASP A 125 9.55 -7.01 20.60
CA ASP A 125 10.02 -8.17 21.37
C ASP A 125 8.96 -9.28 21.44
N GLY A 126 9.40 -10.53 21.26
CA GLY A 126 8.53 -11.70 21.20
C GLY A 126 7.60 -11.68 19.98
N ASP A 127 6.33 -12.06 20.19
CA ASP A 127 5.32 -12.17 19.13
C ASP A 127 4.54 -10.85 18.90
N GLY A 128 5.04 -9.71 19.38
CA GLY A 128 4.30 -8.45 19.41
C GLY A 128 3.78 -7.98 18.04
N VAL A 129 4.60 -8.05 17.01
CA VAL A 129 4.19 -7.69 15.63
C VAL A 129 3.16 -8.67 15.08
N GLU A 130 3.35 -9.97 15.29
CA GLU A 130 2.42 -11.00 14.81
C GLU A 130 1.04 -10.84 15.46
N LEU A 131 1.00 -10.55 16.77
CA LEU A 131 -0.22 -10.27 17.49
C LEU A 131 -0.90 -8.98 17.00
N LEU A 132 -0.15 -7.91 16.72
CA LEU A 132 -0.70 -6.68 16.12
C LEU A 132 -1.31 -6.94 14.73
N LEU A 133 -0.63 -7.71 13.89
CA LEU A 133 -1.15 -8.11 12.57
C LEU A 133 -2.42 -8.97 12.70
N LYS A 134 -2.45 -9.89 13.66
CA LYS A 134 -3.63 -10.68 13.99
C LYS A 134 -4.79 -9.82 14.50
N ALA A 135 -4.48 -8.77 15.27
CA ALA A 135 -5.48 -7.82 15.73
C ALA A 135 -6.06 -7.01 14.56
N LEU A 136 -5.21 -6.50 13.65
CA LEU A 136 -5.65 -5.83 12.42
C LEU A 136 -6.51 -6.75 11.53
N HIS A 137 -6.13 -8.02 11.41
CA HIS A 137 -6.86 -9.03 10.63
C HIS A 137 -8.29 -9.26 11.14
N SER A 138 -8.47 -9.24 12.46
CA SER A 138 -9.77 -9.54 13.10
C SER A 138 -10.61 -8.31 13.40
N GLU A 139 -10.06 -7.10 13.24
CA GLU A 139 -10.75 -5.84 13.50
C GLU A 139 -11.87 -5.57 12.48
N LYS A 140 -12.97 -5.00 12.96
CA LYS A 140 -14.17 -4.70 12.16
C LYS A 140 -14.55 -3.23 12.23
N GLU A 141 -14.15 -2.53 13.27
CA GLU A 141 -14.53 -1.14 13.50
C GLU A 141 -13.59 -0.21 12.74
N ALA A 142 -14.15 0.63 11.86
CA ALA A 142 -13.39 1.54 11.00
C ALA A 142 -12.48 2.49 11.80
N GLU A 143 -12.98 3.05 12.92
CA GLU A 143 -12.18 3.93 13.78
C GLU A 143 -10.94 3.23 14.35
N ASN A 144 -11.05 1.93 14.69
CA ASN A 144 -9.92 1.16 15.19
C ASN A 144 -8.93 0.83 14.06
N LEU A 145 -9.42 0.55 12.85
CA LEU A 145 -8.59 0.35 11.67
C LEU A 145 -7.81 1.62 11.27
N ASP A 146 -8.42 2.79 11.41
CA ASP A 146 -7.73 4.08 11.26
C ASP A 146 -6.61 4.25 12.30
N MET A 147 -6.87 3.86 13.55
CA MET A 147 -5.83 3.89 14.60
C MET A 147 -4.67 2.94 14.31
N PHE A 148 -4.93 1.74 13.75
CA PHE A 148 -3.85 0.89 13.23
C PHE A 148 -3.08 1.58 12.10
N SER A 149 -3.76 2.34 11.26
CA SER A 149 -3.15 3.11 10.17
C SER A 149 -2.26 4.25 10.69
N CYS A 150 -2.45 4.72 11.91
CA CYS A 150 -1.53 5.62 12.60
C CYS A 150 -0.38 4.87 13.30
N LEU A 151 -0.64 3.69 13.87
CA LEU A 151 0.33 2.92 14.64
C LEU A 151 1.41 2.26 13.77
N PHE A 152 1.01 1.55 12.71
CA PHE A 152 1.95 0.80 11.88
C PHE A 152 3.02 1.67 11.19
N PRO A 153 2.73 2.88 10.69
CA PRO A 153 3.76 3.76 10.15
C PRO A 153 4.81 4.14 11.19
N VAL A 154 4.37 4.50 12.41
CA VAL A 154 5.26 4.85 13.52
C VAL A 154 6.15 3.66 13.91
N LEU A 155 5.60 2.43 13.91
CA LEU A 155 6.39 1.22 14.13
C LEU A 155 7.36 0.97 12.97
N GLY A 156 6.90 1.08 11.73
CA GLY A 156 7.70 0.87 10.52
C GLY A 156 8.83 1.88 10.31
N GLU A 157 8.77 3.06 10.94
CA GLU A 157 9.89 4.01 10.99
C GLU A 157 11.14 3.44 11.66
N CYS A 158 11.01 2.40 12.50
CA CYS A 158 12.14 1.59 12.98
C CYS A 158 12.69 0.69 11.86
N TRP A 159 13.05 1.30 10.74
CA TRP A 159 13.62 0.68 9.55
C TRP A 159 15.08 0.25 9.80
N SER A 160 15.29 -0.52 10.86
CA SER A 160 16.40 -1.45 10.95
C SER A 160 16.09 -2.62 10.00
N LYS A 161 17.12 -3.12 9.32
CA LYS A 161 17.05 -4.32 8.44
C LYS A 161 16.40 -5.53 9.13
N THR A 162 16.30 -5.53 10.46
CA THR A 162 15.75 -6.62 11.27
C THR A 162 14.22 -6.60 11.43
N PHE A 163 13.55 -5.43 11.40
CA PHE A 163 12.17 -5.31 11.93
C PHE A 163 11.10 -4.96 10.89
N SER A 164 11.46 -4.39 9.74
CA SER A 164 10.51 -4.11 8.65
C SER A 164 9.98 -5.34 7.92
N PRO A 165 10.76 -6.42 7.70
CA PRO A 165 10.29 -7.57 6.91
C PRO A 165 9.06 -8.28 7.51
N PRO A 166 8.95 -8.49 8.84
CA PRO A 166 7.77 -9.13 9.45
C PRO A 166 6.45 -8.38 9.23
N ILE A 167 6.44 -7.04 9.40
CA ILE A 167 5.24 -6.23 9.18
C ILE A 167 4.78 -6.37 7.73
N TYR A 168 5.71 -6.15 6.80
CA TYR A 168 5.42 -6.25 5.37
C TYR A 168 4.87 -7.63 4.98
N TRP A 169 5.53 -8.70 5.41
CA TRP A 169 5.10 -10.07 5.12
C TRP A 169 3.74 -10.38 5.74
N GLY A 170 3.50 -9.85 6.94
CA GLY A 170 2.19 -9.86 7.60
C GLY A 170 1.10 -9.21 6.76
N MET A 171 1.36 -8.03 6.19
CA MET A 171 0.41 -7.33 5.33
C MET A 171 0.13 -8.11 4.04
N MET A 172 1.15 -8.71 3.41
CA MET A 172 0.97 -9.59 2.24
C MET A 172 0.08 -10.79 2.57
N LYS A 173 0.36 -11.46 3.69
CA LYS A 173 -0.47 -12.58 4.17
C LYS A 173 -1.90 -12.16 4.46
N LEU A 174 -2.11 -10.97 5.02
CA LEU A 174 -3.44 -10.42 5.29
C LEU A 174 -4.22 -10.17 3.99
N ILE A 175 -3.58 -9.57 2.98
CA ILE A 175 -4.18 -9.33 1.65
C ILE A 175 -4.64 -10.64 1.00
N LEU A 176 -3.80 -11.68 1.06
CA LEU A 176 -4.10 -12.99 0.51
C LEU A 176 -5.11 -13.79 1.34
N SER A 177 -5.33 -13.45 2.60
CA SER A 177 -6.20 -14.23 3.48
C SER A 177 -7.66 -14.05 3.08
N ASP A 178 -8.37 -15.15 2.85
CA ASP A 178 -9.80 -15.13 2.53
C ASP A 178 -10.68 -14.79 3.74
N THR A 179 -10.16 -14.98 4.96
CA THR A 179 -10.90 -14.70 6.20
C THR A 179 -10.82 -13.25 6.66
N ALA A 180 -9.95 -12.44 6.06
CA ALA A 180 -9.84 -11.01 6.37
C ALA A 180 -11.09 -10.25 5.91
N THR A 181 -11.45 -9.18 6.61
CA THR A 181 -12.49 -8.27 6.14
C THR A 181 -11.97 -7.44 4.95
N SER A 182 -12.88 -6.93 4.12
CA SER A 182 -12.51 -6.04 3.00
C SER A 182 -11.79 -4.78 3.50
N GLU A 183 -12.25 -4.23 4.64
CA GLU A 183 -11.64 -3.07 5.29
C GLU A 183 -10.24 -3.37 5.82
N SER A 184 -10.03 -4.47 6.57
CA SER A 184 -8.69 -4.83 7.05
C SER A 184 -7.69 -4.99 5.89
N ARG A 185 -8.12 -5.58 4.76
CA ARG A 185 -7.30 -5.66 3.55
C ARG A 185 -6.98 -4.27 3.01
N PHE A 186 -7.99 -3.40 2.91
CA PHE A 186 -7.79 -2.03 2.44
C PHE A 186 -6.75 -1.28 3.26
N HIS A 187 -6.83 -1.36 4.59
CA HIS A 187 -5.83 -0.76 5.47
C HIS A 187 -4.43 -1.39 5.31
N ALA A 188 -4.34 -2.71 5.12
CA ALA A 188 -3.05 -3.36 4.84
C ALA A 188 -2.42 -2.86 3.53
N VAL A 189 -3.20 -2.71 2.45
CA VAL A 189 -2.72 -2.18 1.17
C VAL A 189 -2.30 -0.71 1.31
N ARG A 190 -3.09 0.11 2.00
CA ARG A 190 -2.73 1.51 2.29
C ARG A 190 -1.44 1.64 3.06
N LEU A 191 -1.21 0.78 4.06
CA LEU A 191 0.04 0.77 4.82
C LEU A 191 1.24 0.43 3.94
N LEU A 192 1.10 -0.52 3.03
CA LEU A 192 2.14 -0.84 2.04
C LEU A 192 2.42 0.33 1.11
N ASN A 193 1.38 1.04 0.68
CA ASN A 193 1.53 2.27 -0.10
C ASN A 193 2.33 3.33 0.67
N VAL A 194 1.96 3.59 1.93
CA VAL A 194 2.67 4.54 2.80
C VAL A 194 4.15 4.15 2.96
N PHE A 195 4.43 2.87 3.21
CA PHE A 195 5.80 2.39 3.34
C PHE A 195 6.59 2.54 2.03
N GLN A 196 5.99 2.18 0.88
CA GLN A 196 6.66 2.29 -0.41
C GLN A 196 6.88 3.75 -0.80
N THR A 197 5.92 4.64 -0.56
CA THR A 197 6.06 6.08 -0.83
C THR A 197 7.16 6.71 0.02
N SER A 198 7.24 6.34 1.31
CA SER A 198 8.31 6.81 2.21
C SER A 198 9.69 6.33 1.72
N LEU A 199 9.76 5.09 1.25
CA LEU A 199 10.97 4.50 0.71
C LEU A 199 11.40 5.16 -0.60
N ASP A 200 10.48 5.34 -1.53
CA ASP A 200 10.69 6.05 -2.80
C ASP A 200 11.25 7.44 -2.53
N LYS A 201 10.64 8.19 -1.61
CA LYS A 201 11.10 9.54 -1.26
C LYS A 201 12.55 9.53 -0.78
N ARG A 202 12.90 8.64 0.15
CA ARG A 202 14.28 8.51 0.66
C ARG A 202 15.27 8.16 -0.45
N HIS A 203 14.87 7.30 -1.38
CA HIS A 203 15.72 6.94 -2.51
C HIS A 203 16.00 8.15 -3.41
N PHE A 204 14.97 8.92 -3.77
CA PHE A 204 15.16 10.13 -4.57
C PHE A 204 15.93 11.23 -3.82
N ASP A 205 15.71 11.39 -2.52
CA ASP A 205 16.50 12.32 -1.68
C ASP A 205 17.98 11.91 -1.67
N SER A 206 18.28 10.60 -1.65
CA SER A 206 19.65 10.07 -1.73
C SER A 206 20.28 10.30 -3.10
N LEU A 207 19.54 10.08 -4.19
CA LEU A 207 20.02 10.35 -5.55
C LEU A 207 20.29 11.84 -5.76
N ALA A 208 19.42 12.71 -5.26
CA ALA A 208 19.61 14.16 -5.31
C ALA A 208 20.87 14.61 -4.53
N ALA A 209 21.19 13.92 -3.44
CA ALA A 209 22.39 14.17 -2.65
C ALA A 209 23.68 13.62 -3.30
N SER A 210 23.62 12.47 -3.99
CA SER A 210 24.78 11.88 -4.67
C SER A 210 25.03 12.46 -6.06
N GLY A 211 24.01 13.03 -6.70
CA GLY A 211 24.07 13.49 -8.09
C GLY A 211 24.09 12.34 -9.10
N GLU A 212 23.77 11.12 -8.67
CA GLU A 212 23.73 9.95 -9.53
C GLU A 212 22.47 9.93 -10.39
N GLU A 213 22.59 9.36 -11.60
CA GLU A 213 21.45 9.14 -12.48
C GLU A 213 20.56 7.99 -11.98
N ASP A 214 19.25 8.11 -12.20
CA ASP A 214 18.27 7.08 -11.86
C ASP A 214 18.43 5.84 -12.75
N GLN A 215 19.08 4.80 -12.23
CA GLN A 215 19.23 3.51 -12.90
C GLN A 215 17.97 2.63 -12.80
N GLY A 216 16.95 3.04 -12.03
CA GLY A 216 15.71 2.31 -11.86
C GLY A 216 15.80 1.11 -10.91
N ASP A 217 16.86 1.03 -10.09
CA ASP A 217 17.03 0.04 -9.02
C ASP A 217 16.43 0.55 -7.69
N ILE A 218 15.20 1.07 -7.76
CA ILE A 218 14.48 1.63 -6.62
C ILE A 218 14.15 0.52 -5.61
N PRO A 219 14.48 0.67 -4.33
CA PRO A 219 14.22 -0.34 -3.32
C PRO A 219 12.71 -0.54 -3.14
N VAL A 220 12.30 -1.80 -3.02
CA VAL A 220 10.90 -2.18 -2.84
C VAL A 220 10.72 -2.71 -1.43
N VAL A 221 9.67 -2.26 -0.74
CA VAL A 221 9.42 -2.66 0.64
C VAL A 221 9.35 -4.19 0.72
N GLY A 222 10.13 -4.76 1.64
CA GLY A 222 10.15 -6.20 1.87
C GLY A 222 10.88 -7.04 0.83
N LEU A 223 11.44 -6.43 -0.21
CA LEU A 223 12.44 -7.06 -1.08
C LEU A 223 13.82 -6.54 -0.68
N GLY A 224 14.73 -7.44 -0.34
CA GLY A 224 16.12 -7.11 -0.09
C GLY A 224 16.87 -6.72 -1.37
N SER A 225 18.15 -6.35 -1.24
CA SER A 225 19.04 -6.14 -2.40
C SER A 225 19.19 -7.39 -3.26
N GLU A 226 19.05 -8.57 -2.65
CA GLU A 226 18.92 -9.85 -3.34
C GLU A 226 17.44 -10.22 -3.39
N VAL A 227 16.83 -10.01 -4.56
CA VAL A 227 15.44 -10.36 -4.79
C VAL A 227 15.34 -11.88 -4.92
N HIS A 228 14.89 -12.56 -3.88
CA HIS A 228 14.51 -13.96 -4.00
C HIS A 228 13.24 -14.05 -4.88
N ASP A 229 13.28 -14.88 -5.92
CA ASP A 229 12.18 -15.03 -6.88
C ASP A 229 10.85 -15.40 -6.20
N GLU A 230 10.89 -16.19 -5.12
CA GLU A 230 9.72 -16.56 -4.34
C GLU A 230 9.05 -15.34 -3.68
N ALA A 231 9.85 -14.45 -3.08
CA ALA A 231 9.33 -13.23 -2.44
C ALA A 231 8.76 -12.25 -3.47
N LYS A 232 9.41 -12.14 -4.64
CA LYS A 232 8.90 -11.38 -5.79
C LYS A 232 7.56 -11.92 -6.26
N GLN A 233 7.45 -13.24 -6.44
CA GLN A 233 6.21 -13.88 -6.88
C GLN A 233 5.09 -13.68 -5.86
N LEU A 234 5.37 -13.84 -4.56
CA LEU A 234 4.34 -13.63 -3.55
C LEU A 234 3.85 -12.18 -3.52
N LEU A 235 4.75 -11.20 -3.59
CA LEU A 235 4.39 -9.78 -3.67
C LEU A 235 3.46 -9.52 -4.85
N LEU A 236 3.90 -9.90 -6.06
CA LEU A 236 3.12 -9.66 -7.27
C LEU A 236 1.78 -10.40 -7.21
N ASN A 237 1.75 -11.66 -6.78
CA ASN A 237 0.50 -12.41 -6.64
C ASN A 237 -0.46 -11.78 -5.63
N SER A 238 0.06 -11.28 -4.51
CA SER A 238 -0.74 -10.57 -3.50
C SER A 238 -1.38 -9.31 -4.09
N LEU A 239 -0.59 -8.47 -4.76
CA LEU A 239 -1.09 -7.23 -5.33
C LEU A 239 -2.04 -7.48 -6.52
N PHE A 240 -1.70 -8.40 -7.42
CA PHE A 240 -2.59 -8.75 -8.53
C PHE A 240 -3.89 -9.38 -8.07
N SER A 241 -3.91 -10.12 -6.94
CA SER A 241 -5.16 -10.64 -6.38
C SER A 241 -6.16 -9.53 -6.04
N LEU A 242 -5.68 -8.34 -5.65
CA LEU A 242 -6.53 -7.18 -5.36
C LEU A 242 -7.22 -6.65 -6.62
N LEU A 243 -6.57 -6.73 -7.78
CA LEU A 243 -7.10 -6.24 -9.06
C LEU A 243 -8.28 -7.08 -9.57
N TYR A 244 -8.37 -8.33 -9.12
CA TYR A 244 -9.49 -9.24 -9.40
C TYR A 244 -10.65 -9.12 -8.39
N ARG A 245 -10.50 -8.34 -7.31
CA ARG A 245 -11.54 -8.20 -6.29
C ARG A 245 -12.71 -7.33 -6.81
N PRO A 246 -13.96 -7.62 -6.41
CA PRO A 246 -15.11 -6.81 -6.83
C PRO A 246 -15.06 -5.37 -6.31
N GLU A 247 -14.48 -5.15 -5.13
CA GLU A 247 -14.39 -3.86 -4.49
C GLU A 247 -13.50 -2.87 -5.25
N ILE A 248 -14.02 -1.69 -5.55
CA ILE A 248 -13.31 -0.69 -6.35
C ILE A 248 -12.13 -0.06 -5.59
N HIS A 249 -12.27 0.19 -4.29
CA HIS A 249 -11.22 0.82 -3.48
C HIS A 249 -9.98 -0.07 -3.35
N LEU A 250 -10.17 -1.39 -3.21
CA LEU A 250 -9.06 -2.36 -3.21
C LEU A 250 -8.34 -2.40 -4.56
N ARG A 251 -9.09 -2.36 -5.67
CA ARG A 251 -8.51 -2.34 -7.02
C ARG A 251 -7.70 -1.07 -7.28
N VAL A 252 -8.23 0.09 -6.86
CA VAL A 252 -7.54 1.38 -7.00
C VAL A 252 -6.26 1.37 -6.17
N GLU A 253 -6.33 1.01 -4.90
CA GLU A 253 -5.16 1.00 -4.02
C GLU A 253 -4.10 -0.01 -4.48
N GLY A 254 -4.52 -1.22 -4.91
CA GLY A 254 -3.62 -2.22 -5.48
C GLY A 254 -2.93 -1.75 -6.76
N SER A 255 -3.65 -1.00 -7.60
CA SER A 255 -3.11 -0.38 -8.82
C SER A 255 -2.06 0.70 -8.49
N GLU A 256 -2.30 1.54 -7.47
CA GLU A 256 -1.34 2.54 -7.01
C GLU A 256 -0.06 1.89 -6.47
N VAL A 257 -0.18 0.86 -5.63
CA VAL A 257 0.99 0.14 -5.11
C VAL A 257 1.77 -0.53 -6.24
N LEU A 258 1.11 -1.17 -7.21
CA LEU A 258 1.74 -1.72 -8.41
C LEU A 258 2.50 -0.65 -9.21
N ALA A 259 1.90 0.53 -9.39
CA ALA A 259 2.52 1.65 -10.06
C ALA A 259 3.78 2.13 -9.32
N LEU A 260 3.75 2.24 -7.99
CA LEU A 260 4.92 2.61 -7.18
C LEU A 260 6.04 1.58 -7.29
N ILE A 261 5.76 0.28 -7.09
CA ILE A 261 6.80 -0.75 -7.16
C ILE A 261 7.34 -0.95 -8.58
N SER A 262 6.55 -0.60 -9.61
CA SER A 262 6.99 -0.64 -11.00
C SER A 262 8.09 0.37 -11.34
N LYS A 263 8.35 1.34 -10.46
CA LYS A 263 9.53 2.19 -10.58
C LYS A 263 10.83 1.37 -10.55
N ASN A 264 10.82 0.21 -9.89
CA ASN A 264 11.89 -0.77 -9.97
C ASN A 264 11.84 -1.51 -11.32
N VAL A 265 12.89 -1.35 -12.13
CA VAL A 265 13.00 -1.92 -13.49
C VAL A 265 12.86 -3.44 -13.50
N ARG A 266 13.35 -4.13 -12.46
CA ARG A 266 13.31 -5.61 -12.34
C ARG A 266 11.90 -6.15 -12.13
N LEU A 267 10.96 -5.29 -11.69
CA LEU A 267 9.55 -5.63 -11.51
C LEU A 267 8.66 -5.07 -12.63
N ALA A 268 9.00 -3.90 -13.17
CA ALA A 268 8.23 -3.22 -14.22
C ALA A 268 7.84 -4.16 -15.37
N GLY A 269 8.79 -4.96 -15.85
CA GLY A 269 8.54 -5.89 -16.96
C GLY A 269 7.53 -6.98 -16.60
N SER A 270 7.69 -7.63 -15.44
CA SER A 270 6.76 -8.66 -14.97
C SER A 270 5.35 -8.10 -14.73
N ILE A 271 5.25 -6.85 -14.26
CA ILE A 271 3.98 -6.18 -14.02
C ILE A 271 3.28 -5.88 -15.35
N LEU A 272 3.99 -5.26 -16.31
CA LEU A 272 3.43 -4.89 -17.61
C LEU A 272 3.02 -6.09 -18.44
N THR A 273 3.86 -7.13 -18.51
CA THR A 273 3.53 -8.36 -19.24
C THR A 273 2.23 -8.96 -18.71
N ARG A 274 2.11 -9.13 -17.38
CA ARG A 274 0.89 -9.68 -16.78
C ARG A 274 -0.34 -8.79 -17.02
N CYS A 275 -0.19 -7.47 -17.01
CA CYS A 275 -1.30 -6.58 -17.34
C CYS A 275 -1.74 -6.71 -18.80
N PHE A 276 -0.79 -6.75 -19.73
CA PHE A 276 -1.11 -6.93 -21.15
C PHE A 276 -1.70 -8.30 -21.44
N ASP A 277 -1.22 -9.36 -20.81
CA ASP A 277 -1.79 -10.71 -20.94
C ASP A 277 -3.27 -10.70 -20.57
N THR A 278 -3.63 -10.16 -19.39
CA THR A 278 -5.04 -10.07 -18.95
C THR A 278 -5.88 -9.14 -19.82
N VAL A 279 -5.33 -8.02 -20.33
CA VAL A 279 -6.07 -7.17 -21.27
C VAL A 279 -6.30 -7.90 -22.59
N ASN A 280 -5.34 -8.69 -23.05
CA ASN A 280 -5.40 -9.44 -24.30
C ASN A 280 -6.11 -10.79 -24.19
N GLU A 281 -6.59 -11.18 -23.00
CA GLU A 281 -7.51 -12.32 -22.85
C GLU A 281 -8.79 -12.04 -23.65
N ASP A 282 -8.80 -12.47 -24.90
CA ASP A 282 -9.95 -12.35 -25.78
C ASP A 282 -10.85 -13.58 -25.61
N HIS A 283 -12.04 -13.37 -25.07
CA HIS A 283 -13.17 -14.24 -25.41
C HIS A 283 -13.66 -13.83 -26.81
N LEU A 284 -12.93 -14.22 -27.86
CA LEU A 284 -13.23 -13.87 -29.27
C LEU A 284 -14.59 -14.40 -29.75
N VAL A 285 -15.29 -15.21 -28.94
CA VAL A 285 -16.59 -15.77 -29.27
C VAL A 285 -17.45 -15.69 -28.01
N ILE A 286 -18.32 -14.68 -27.93
CA ILE A 286 -19.46 -14.72 -27.00
C ILE A 286 -20.32 -15.89 -27.47
N LYS A 287 -20.22 -17.04 -26.80
CA LYS A 287 -21.11 -18.16 -27.08
C LYS A 287 -22.48 -17.79 -26.52
N ARG A 288 -23.55 -18.31 -27.13
CA ARG A 288 -24.93 -18.15 -26.60
C ARG A 288 -25.09 -18.70 -25.17
N GLU A 289 -24.11 -19.46 -24.69
CA GLU A 289 -24.06 -20.12 -23.39
C GLU A 289 -23.25 -19.33 -22.34
N ASP A 290 -22.59 -18.23 -22.70
CA ASP A 290 -21.76 -17.48 -21.76
C ASP A 290 -22.62 -16.69 -20.75
N ASP A 291 -22.25 -16.77 -19.46
CA ASP A 291 -22.95 -16.02 -18.40
C ASP A 291 -22.66 -14.50 -18.57
N PRO A 292 -23.69 -13.65 -18.73
CA PRO A 292 -23.51 -12.20 -18.81
C PRO A 292 -22.78 -11.60 -17.58
N ASN A 293 -22.84 -12.25 -16.41
CA ASN A 293 -22.13 -11.77 -15.21
C ASN A 293 -20.63 -12.06 -15.26
N GLU A 294 -20.23 -13.19 -15.83
CA GLU A 294 -18.82 -13.54 -16.05
C GLU A 294 -18.19 -12.57 -17.07
N LEU A 295 -18.89 -12.27 -18.16
CA LEU A 295 -18.43 -11.30 -19.17
C LEU A 295 -18.26 -9.88 -18.58
N LYS A 296 -19.19 -9.44 -17.72
CA LYS A 296 -19.05 -8.16 -17.01
C LYS A 296 -17.84 -8.14 -16.07
N THR A 297 -17.62 -9.25 -15.36
CA THR A 297 -16.50 -9.42 -14.43
C THR A 297 -15.17 -9.39 -15.17
N LEU A 298 -15.07 -10.12 -16.28
CA LEU A 298 -13.92 -10.10 -17.17
C LEU A 298 -13.64 -8.69 -17.71
N ARG A 299 -14.65 -8.02 -18.29
CA ARG A 299 -14.48 -6.66 -18.82
C ARG A 299 -13.98 -5.69 -17.74
N ARG A 300 -14.51 -5.82 -16.52
CA ARG A 300 -14.07 -5.03 -15.36
C ARG A 300 -12.60 -5.28 -15.02
N HIS A 301 -12.14 -6.53 -15.06
CA HIS A 301 -10.74 -6.85 -14.85
C HIS A 301 -9.88 -6.26 -15.97
N GLN A 302 -10.23 -6.49 -17.23
CA GLN A 302 -9.52 -5.89 -18.38
C GLN A 302 -9.38 -4.37 -18.25
N ILE A 303 -10.43 -3.65 -17.85
CA ILE A 303 -10.36 -2.19 -17.60
C ILE A 303 -9.38 -1.85 -16.46
N THR A 304 -9.41 -2.62 -15.38
CA THR A 304 -8.54 -2.39 -14.21
C THR A 304 -7.06 -2.61 -14.56
N PHE A 305 -6.77 -3.71 -15.27
CA PHE A 305 -5.42 -4.04 -15.73
C PHE A 305 -4.94 -3.08 -16.82
N ALA A 306 -5.81 -2.66 -17.74
CA ALA A 306 -5.51 -1.63 -18.74
C ALA A 306 -5.11 -0.31 -18.08
N SER A 307 -5.91 0.17 -17.12
CA SER A 307 -5.60 1.40 -16.36
C SER A 307 -4.30 1.25 -15.57
N THR A 308 -4.05 0.09 -14.97
CA THR A 308 -2.80 -0.18 -14.24
C THR A 308 -1.58 -0.18 -15.16
N ALA A 309 -1.67 -0.81 -16.34
CA ALA A 309 -0.59 -0.80 -17.32
C ALA A 309 -0.26 0.63 -17.76
N VAL A 310 -1.27 1.43 -18.08
CA VAL A 310 -1.11 2.84 -18.44
C VAL A 310 -0.43 3.63 -17.33
N LYS A 311 -0.87 3.46 -16.07
CA LYS A 311 -0.23 4.10 -14.91
C LYS A 311 1.24 3.71 -14.78
N VAL A 312 1.55 2.41 -14.81
CA VAL A 312 2.94 1.90 -14.75
C VAL A 312 3.81 2.52 -15.83
N MET A 313 3.27 2.69 -17.05
CA MET A 313 4.01 3.29 -18.15
C MET A 313 4.22 4.81 -17.98
N LEU A 314 3.37 5.52 -17.26
CA LEU A 314 3.51 6.96 -17.02
C LEU A 314 4.33 7.31 -15.79
N VAL A 315 4.58 6.34 -14.91
CA VAL A 315 5.36 6.56 -13.69
C VAL A 315 6.81 6.91 -14.05
N SER A 316 7.27 8.09 -13.60
CA SER A 316 8.66 8.60 -13.63
C SER A 316 9.39 8.63 -14.99
N PRO A 317 8.89 9.30 -16.05
CA PRO A 317 9.37 9.19 -17.44
C PRO A 317 10.86 9.54 -17.71
N GLY A 318 11.63 9.96 -16.71
CA GLY A 318 13.06 10.28 -16.84
C GLY A 318 14.03 9.10 -16.72
N CYS A 319 13.59 7.90 -16.31
CA CYS A 319 14.47 6.73 -16.14
C CYS A 319 14.70 6.02 -17.49
N VAL A 320 15.89 6.21 -18.09
CA VAL A 320 16.24 5.65 -19.41
C VAL A 320 16.16 4.11 -19.46
N PRO A 321 16.71 3.36 -18.48
CA PRO A 321 16.60 1.90 -18.47
C PRO A 321 15.15 1.40 -18.46
N ARG A 322 14.27 2.05 -17.68
CA ARG A 322 12.86 1.67 -17.60
C ARG A 322 12.12 1.99 -18.89
N ASN A 323 12.32 3.18 -19.45
CA ASN A 323 11.75 3.57 -20.74
C ASN A 323 12.14 2.56 -21.83
N ARG A 324 13.40 2.11 -21.83
CA ARG A 324 13.88 1.08 -22.75
C ARG A 324 13.18 -0.24 -22.58
N LEU A 325 13.03 -0.72 -21.34
CA LEU A 325 12.29 -1.94 -21.06
C LEU A 325 10.84 -1.86 -21.54
N MET A 326 10.15 -0.76 -21.24
CA MET A 326 8.74 -0.56 -21.62
C MET A 326 8.53 -0.57 -23.13
N VAL A 327 9.34 0.20 -23.86
CA VAL A 327 9.30 0.26 -25.33
C VAL A 327 9.55 -1.14 -25.92
N ASN A 328 10.52 -1.87 -25.38
CA ASN A 328 10.84 -3.23 -25.84
C ASN A 328 9.67 -4.20 -25.61
N ILE A 329 8.98 -4.13 -24.46
CA ILE A 329 7.82 -4.97 -24.17
C ILE A 329 6.69 -4.67 -25.15
N VAL A 330 6.33 -3.39 -25.33
CA VAL A 330 5.25 -3.00 -26.25
C VAL A 330 5.57 -3.39 -27.69
N ALA A 331 6.82 -3.26 -28.11
CA ALA A 331 7.27 -3.66 -29.44
C ALA A 331 7.21 -5.19 -29.64
N ARG A 332 7.60 -5.98 -28.64
CA ARG A 332 7.63 -7.46 -28.73
C ARG A 332 6.24 -8.08 -28.65
N SER A 333 5.34 -7.55 -27.81
CA SER A 333 4.00 -8.12 -27.61
C SER A 333 2.94 -7.62 -28.61
N SER A 334 3.32 -6.80 -29.59
CA SER A 334 2.37 -5.97 -30.36
C SER A 334 1.43 -5.18 -29.44
N GLY A 335 1.94 -4.72 -28.28
CA GLY A 335 1.18 -4.10 -27.21
C GLY A 335 0.45 -2.81 -27.59
N HIS A 336 0.64 -2.30 -28.81
CA HIS A 336 -0.17 -1.23 -29.37
C HIS A 336 -1.59 -1.63 -29.71
N PHE A 337 -1.81 -2.87 -30.15
CA PHE A 337 -3.17 -3.42 -30.24
C PHE A 337 -3.80 -3.46 -28.85
N THR A 338 -3.02 -3.82 -27.83
CA THR A 338 -3.45 -3.77 -26.43
C THR A 338 -3.76 -2.35 -25.99
N LEU A 339 -2.95 -1.34 -26.32
CA LEU A 339 -3.23 0.06 -25.97
C LEU A 339 -4.44 0.63 -26.69
N PHE A 340 -4.66 0.29 -27.96
CA PHE A 340 -5.91 0.62 -28.64
C PHE A 340 -7.10 -0.11 -28.02
N LYS A 341 -6.95 -1.38 -27.65
CA LYS A 341 -7.95 -2.11 -26.86
C LYS A 341 -8.21 -1.43 -25.51
N CYS A 342 -7.17 -0.93 -24.82
CA CYS A 342 -7.31 -0.14 -23.60
C CYS A 342 -8.16 1.11 -23.85
N LEU A 343 -7.84 1.92 -24.87
CA LEU A 343 -8.63 3.10 -25.23
C LEU A 343 -10.10 2.76 -25.50
N ARG A 344 -10.36 1.64 -26.18
CA ARG A 344 -11.71 1.15 -26.45
C ARG A 344 -12.43 0.68 -25.19
N LEU A 345 -11.74 0.00 -24.29
CA LEU A 345 -12.31 -0.49 -23.02
C LEU A 345 -12.62 0.65 -22.06
N LEU A 346 -11.83 1.72 -22.08
CA LEU A 346 -11.92 2.90 -21.21
C LEU A 346 -12.98 3.92 -21.65
N GLU A 347 -13.90 3.58 -22.57
CA GLU A 347 -15.01 4.42 -23.08
C GLU A 347 -15.39 5.58 -22.14
N SER A 348 -15.56 6.81 -22.68
CA SER A 348 -16.06 8.12 -22.15
C SER A 348 -16.32 8.38 -20.65
N SER A 349 -16.59 7.36 -19.85
CA SER A 349 -16.77 7.34 -18.40
C SER A 349 -15.54 7.71 -17.56
N ASN A 350 -14.30 7.57 -18.08
CA ASN A 350 -13.08 7.94 -17.35
C ASN A 350 -12.13 8.77 -18.22
N THR A 351 -12.40 10.07 -18.33
CA THR A 351 -11.61 11.03 -19.11
C THR A 351 -10.13 11.04 -18.71
N GLY A 352 -9.81 10.91 -17.42
CA GLY A 352 -8.42 10.86 -16.93
C GLY A 352 -7.65 9.66 -17.49
N ALA A 353 -8.20 8.46 -17.38
CA ALA A 353 -7.53 7.24 -17.86
C ALA A 353 -7.36 7.23 -19.40
N VAL A 354 -8.30 7.84 -20.13
CA VAL A 354 -8.22 8.02 -21.59
C VAL A 354 -7.08 8.97 -21.95
N VAL A 355 -7.00 10.13 -21.31
CA VAL A 355 -5.90 11.10 -21.50
C VAL A 355 -4.56 10.44 -21.22
N ASP A 356 -4.45 9.70 -20.12
CA ASP A 356 -3.24 8.99 -19.74
C ASP A 356 -2.85 7.93 -20.78
N CYS A 357 -3.82 7.18 -21.32
CA CYS A 357 -3.55 6.22 -22.38
C CYS A 357 -3.07 6.90 -23.68
N CYS A 358 -3.66 8.05 -24.05
CA CYS A 358 -3.17 8.85 -25.17
C CYS A 358 -1.75 9.40 -24.92
N ARG A 359 -1.41 9.79 -23.69
CA ARG A 359 -0.05 10.20 -23.30
C ARG A 359 0.95 9.06 -23.45
N VAL A 360 0.56 7.83 -23.11
CA VAL A 360 1.40 6.64 -23.34
C VAL A 360 1.65 6.43 -24.84
N ILE A 361 0.62 6.56 -25.68
CA ILE A 361 0.76 6.45 -27.14
C ILE A 361 1.71 7.52 -27.67
N GLN A 362 1.53 8.78 -27.23
CA GLN A 362 2.42 9.89 -27.56
C GLN A 362 3.88 9.60 -27.15
N PHE A 363 4.09 9.13 -25.92
CA PHE A 363 5.41 8.74 -25.42
C PHE A 363 6.06 7.69 -26.33
N LEU A 364 5.32 6.64 -26.71
CA LEU A 364 5.83 5.59 -27.60
C LEU A 364 6.19 6.11 -28.99
N CYS A 365 5.36 6.99 -29.58
CA CYS A 365 5.65 7.59 -30.89
C CYS A 365 6.92 8.45 -30.85
N ARG A 366 7.10 9.24 -29.77
CA ARG A 366 8.28 10.08 -29.58
C ARG A 366 9.54 9.24 -29.39
N GLU A 367 9.49 8.22 -28.53
CA GLU A 367 10.61 7.29 -28.31
C GLU A 367 11.00 6.52 -29.58
N ALA A 368 10.03 6.03 -30.33
CA ALA A 368 10.29 5.35 -31.61
C ALA A 368 10.99 6.29 -32.61
N THR A 369 10.56 7.55 -32.69
CA THR A 369 11.17 8.56 -33.57
C THR A 369 12.59 8.91 -33.13
N LEU A 370 12.86 9.04 -31.83
CA LEU A 370 14.20 9.30 -31.30
C LEU A 370 15.17 8.16 -31.63
N ARG A 371 14.73 6.91 -31.48
CA ARG A 371 15.55 5.73 -31.80
C ARG A 371 15.82 5.56 -33.29
N SER A 372 14.86 5.94 -34.13
CA SER A 372 15.04 5.98 -35.58
C SER A 372 16.12 7.00 -36.02
N ARG A 373 16.40 8.03 -35.20
CA ARG A 373 17.41 9.06 -35.50
C ARG A 373 18.82 8.76 -34.95
N ASN A 374 18.97 7.97 -33.88
CA ASN A 374 20.25 7.69 -33.22
C ASN A 374 21.08 6.58 -33.91
N THR A 375 21.05 6.54 -35.24
CA THR A 375 21.45 5.44 -36.14
C THR A 375 22.91 4.97 -36.16
N VAL A 376 23.78 5.36 -35.23
CA VAL A 376 25.22 5.30 -35.54
C VAL A 376 25.95 4.04 -35.06
N LEU A 377 25.59 3.35 -33.97
CA LEU A 377 26.35 2.15 -33.52
C LEU A 377 25.50 1.19 -32.63
N GLY A 378 25.29 -0.07 -33.04
CA GLY A 378 25.03 -1.20 -32.10
C GLY A 378 23.92 -2.22 -32.41
N ASP A 379 24.31 -3.50 -32.30
CA ASP A 379 23.61 -4.80 -32.05
C ASP A 379 22.35 -5.28 -32.80
N ASP A 380 22.37 -6.58 -33.19
CA ASP A 380 21.29 -7.32 -33.86
C ASP A 380 19.95 -7.30 -33.09
N GLU A 381 19.96 -7.28 -31.75
CA GLU A 381 18.73 -7.20 -30.93
C GLU A 381 18.00 -5.86 -31.06
N ASP A 382 18.72 -4.75 -31.27
CA ASP A 382 18.10 -3.43 -31.48
C ASP A 382 17.44 -3.34 -32.86
N THR A 383 17.89 -4.15 -33.83
CA THR A 383 17.32 -4.20 -35.19
C THR A 383 15.89 -4.75 -35.20
N ALA A 384 15.64 -5.86 -34.52
CA ALA A 384 14.30 -6.48 -34.45
C ALA A 384 13.30 -5.61 -33.69
N VAL A 385 13.74 -4.99 -32.58
CA VAL A 385 12.91 -4.03 -31.83
C VAL A 385 12.58 -2.82 -32.70
N ARG A 386 13.55 -2.29 -33.46
CA ARG A 386 13.34 -1.17 -34.37
C ARG A 386 12.31 -1.49 -35.45
N GLU A 387 12.41 -2.66 -36.08
CA GLU A 387 11.40 -3.09 -37.06
C GLU A 387 9.99 -3.15 -36.45
N SER A 388 9.86 -3.63 -35.21
CA SER A 388 8.60 -3.63 -34.48
C SER A 388 8.11 -2.22 -34.13
N LEU A 389 9.01 -1.29 -33.80
CA LEU A 389 8.67 0.12 -33.55
C LEU A 389 8.29 0.89 -34.81
N ASP A 390 8.88 0.57 -35.96
CA ASP A 390 8.48 1.13 -37.25
C ASP A 390 7.10 0.60 -37.66
N LYS A 391 6.81 -0.68 -37.41
CA LYS A 391 5.46 -1.25 -37.60
C LYS A 391 4.44 -0.58 -36.67
N LEU A 392 4.80 -0.42 -35.40
CA LEU A 392 4.01 0.30 -34.39
C LEU A 392 3.63 1.71 -34.85
N THR A 393 4.62 2.52 -35.24
CA THR A 393 4.39 3.93 -35.61
C THR A 393 3.58 4.06 -36.89
N LYS A 394 3.85 3.22 -37.90
CA LYS A 394 3.01 3.14 -39.11
C LYS A 394 1.58 2.79 -38.78
N HIS A 395 1.37 1.79 -37.94
CA HIS A 395 0.03 1.38 -37.55
C HIS A 395 -0.72 2.47 -36.77
N ILE A 396 -0.04 3.16 -35.85
CA ILE A 396 -0.65 4.32 -35.16
C ILE A 396 -0.99 5.43 -36.16
N GLN A 397 -0.12 5.70 -37.12
CA GLN A 397 -0.36 6.70 -38.17
C GLN A 397 -1.56 6.32 -39.06
N GLU A 398 -1.73 5.04 -39.39
CA GLU A 398 -2.87 4.51 -40.14
C GLU A 398 -4.19 4.65 -39.37
N VAL A 399 -4.19 4.31 -38.07
CA VAL A 399 -5.39 4.34 -37.22
C VAL A 399 -5.83 5.76 -36.90
N VAL A 400 -4.89 6.63 -36.51
CA VAL A 400 -5.21 7.97 -36.02
C VAL A 400 -5.22 9.02 -37.14
N GLY A 401 -4.54 8.74 -38.26
CA GLY A 401 -4.38 9.63 -39.40
C GLY A 401 -3.14 10.52 -39.30
N SER A 402 -2.60 10.94 -40.46
CA SER A 402 -1.31 11.65 -40.53
C SER A 402 -1.30 13.00 -39.80
N THR A 403 -2.43 13.69 -39.73
CA THR A 403 -2.56 14.98 -39.03
C THR A 403 -2.43 14.81 -37.51
N MET A 404 -3.20 13.89 -36.94
CA MET A 404 -3.15 13.58 -35.51
C MET A 404 -1.86 12.87 -35.10
N TYR A 405 -1.25 12.11 -36.01
CA TYR A 405 0.10 11.58 -35.78
C TYR A 405 1.13 12.70 -35.61
N GLY A 406 1.02 13.79 -36.39
CA GLY A 406 1.83 14.99 -36.19
C GLY A 406 1.65 15.61 -34.80
N VAL A 407 0.41 15.72 -34.33
CA VAL A 407 0.07 16.21 -32.98
C VAL A 407 0.71 15.32 -31.91
N LEU A 408 0.59 13.99 -32.03
CA LEU A 408 1.21 13.03 -31.10
C LEU A 408 2.72 13.23 -31.00
N LEU A 409 3.39 13.55 -32.10
CA LEU A 409 4.84 13.75 -32.11
C LEU A 409 5.27 15.08 -31.48
N TYR A 410 4.60 16.18 -31.82
CA TYR A 410 5.17 17.53 -31.63
C TYR A 410 4.40 18.43 -30.65
N GLU A 411 3.15 18.11 -30.32
CA GLU A 411 2.29 18.97 -29.49
C GLU A 411 1.96 18.34 -28.14
N GLU A 412 1.60 19.17 -27.16
CA GLU A 412 0.94 18.68 -25.95
C GLU A 412 -0.53 18.40 -26.23
N LEU A 413 -1.04 17.26 -25.76
CA LEU A 413 -2.40 16.83 -26.03
C LEU A 413 -3.43 17.67 -25.26
N SER A 414 -4.26 18.40 -25.99
CA SER A 414 -5.49 19.03 -25.48
C SER A 414 -6.66 18.04 -25.42
N GLU A 415 -7.69 18.36 -24.63
CA GLU A 415 -8.89 17.50 -24.50
C GLU A 415 -9.56 17.23 -25.86
N GLY A 416 -9.71 18.24 -26.71
CA GLY A 416 -10.29 18.08 -28.05
C GLY A 416 -9.48 17.18 -28.99
N GLN A 417 -8.14 17.18 -28.84
CA GLN A 417 -7.26 16.27 -29.60
C GLN A 417 -7.37 14.83 -29.09
N VAL A 418 -7.47 14.64 -27.76
CA VAL A 418 -7.71 13.33 -27.14
C VAL A 418 -9.02 12.73 -27.64
N GLU A 419 -10.10 13.51 -27.67
CA GLU A 419 -11.38 13.04 -28.23
C GLU A 419 -11.27 12.64 -29.71
N SER A 420 -10.49 13.38 -30.51
CA SER A 420 -10.28 13.07 -31.91
C SER A 420 -9.53 11.73 -32.08
N ILE A 421 -8.50 11.50 -31.27
CA ILE A 421 -7.75 10.23 -31.26
C ILE A 421 -8.66 9.06 -30.91
N VAL A 422 -9.47 9.21 -29.85
CA VAL A 422 -10.43 8.18 -29.42
C VAL A 422 -11.43 7.89 -30.53
N ARG A 423 -11.99 8.92 -31.18
CA ARG A 423 -12.92 8.74 -32.31
C ARG A 423 -12.28 7.95 -33.46
N SER A 424 -11.04 8.26 -33.82
CA SER A 424 -10.32 7.54 -34.87
C SER A 424 -10.13 6.05 -34.52
N VAL A 425 -9.67 5.76 -33.30
CA VAL A 425 -9.48 4.38 -32.79
C VAL A 425 -10.79 3.59 -32.77
N MET A 426 -11.91 4.21 -32.39
CA MET A 426 -13.22 3.56 -32.36
C MET A 426 -13.75 3.26 -33.77
N SER A 427 -13.50 4.16 -34.74
CA SER A 427 -13.99 4.01 -36.12
C SER A 427 -13.24 2.93 -36.92
N TRP A 428 -11.97 2.69 -36.59
CA TRP A 428 -11.08 1.83 -37.37
C TRP A 428 -11.56 0.36 -37.46
N HIS A 429 -12.14 -0.20 -36.41
CA HIS A 429 -12.66 -1.59 -36.40
C HIS A 429 -14.07 -1.74 -37.00
N SER A 430 -14.69 -0.65 -37.44
CA SER A 430 -15.96 -0.70 -38.20
C SER A 430 -15.72 -0.94 -39.69
N SER A 431 -14.46 -0.85 -40.12
CA SER A 431 -14.04 -0.78 -41.53
C SER A 431 -13.09 -1.91 -41.94
N ALA A 432 -12.66 -2.74 -41.00
CA ALA A 432 -11.82 -3.93 -41.16
C ALA A 432 -12.55 -5.13 -40.58
#